data_AF-A0AB34HQC5-F1
#
_entry.id   AF-A0AB34HQC5-F1
#
_cell.length_a   1.000
_cell.length_b   1.000
_cell.length_c   1.000
_cell.angle_alpha   90.00
_cell.angle_beta   90.00
_cell.angle_gamma   90.00
#
_symmetry.space_group_name_H-M   'P 1'
#
loop_
_entity.id
_entity.type
_entity.pdbx_description
1 polymer ?
#
loop_
_entity_poly.entity_id
_entity_poly.type
_entity_poly.pdbx_seq_one_letter_code
_entity_poly.pdbx_strand_id
1 'polypeptide(L)'
;MSALVAKVSKKELNSNHDGADETSEKEQQEAIEHIDEVQNEIDRLNEQASEEILKIEQKYNKLHQPFFQKRLELIAKIPNFWVTTFFNHPQVSALLGEEDEEALHYLTRVEVTEFEDIKSGADELGEVIKDDIWPNPLQYYLLPDMDDEEGEGEEDDDDDEEEEGLEDTDEEGDEDEGEEDEDDDEGEEGKEDEGEDD
;
A
#
# COMPACT_ATOMS: atom_id res chain seq x y z
N MET A 1 -29.36 -98.05 -15.92
CA MET A 1 -30.61 -97.30 -16.20
C MET A 1 -30.18 -95.88 -16.54
N SER A 2 -30.22 -95.51 -17.82
CA SER A 2 -31.17 -94.51 -18.39
C SER A 2 -30.70 -93.06 -18.16
N ALA A 3 -30.73 -92.11 -19.08
CA ALA A 3 -30.99 -92.02 -20.52
C ALA A 3 -30.55 -90.60 -20.96
N LEU A 4 -30.37 -90.40 -22.27
CA LEU A 4 -30.12 -89.13 -22.97
C LEU A 4 -31.32 -88.16 -22.91
N VAL A 5 -31.11 -86.84 -23.05
CA VAL A 5 -31.65 -85.96 -24.14
C VAL A 5 -31.45 -84.45 -23.86
N ALA A 6 -31.11 -83.74 -24.93
CA ALA A 6 -30.70 -82.35 -25.09
C ALA A 6 -31.75 -81.25 -24.83
N LYS A 7 -31.28 -79.99 -24.74
CA LYS A 7 -31.92 -78.79 -25.31
C LYS A 7 -30.89 -77.66 -25.53
N VAL A 8 -30.71 -77.31 -26.79
CA VAL A 8 -30.05 -76.10 -27.31
C VAL A 8 -30.92 -74.87 -26.99
N SER A 9 -30.34 -73.76 -26.53
CA SER A 9 -30.91 -72.43 -26.83
C SER A 9 -29.90 -71.29 -26.67
N LYS A 10 -29.55 -70.69 -27.81
CA LYS A 10 -29.15 -69.30 -28.07
C LYS A 10 -28.85 -68.42 -26.84
N LYS A 11 -27.60 -67.99 -26.74
CA LYS A 11 -27.25 -66.57 -26.92
C LYS A 11 -25.77 -66.47 -27.26
N GLU A 12 -25.47 -66.37 -28.55
CA GLU A 12 -24.45 -65.41 -28.97
C GLU A 12 -24.89 -64.07 -28.37
N LEU A 13 -24.38 -63.75 -27.18
CA LEU A 13 -24.23 -62.36 -26.78
C LEU A 13 -23.05 -61.87 -27.59
N ASN A 14 -23.38 -61.52 -28.83
CA ASN A 14 -22.55 -60.80 -29.75
C ASN A 14 -21.95 -59.62 -28.97
N SER A 15 -20.65 -59.71 -28.77
CA SER A 15 -19.78 -58.67 -28.25
C SER A 15 -19.92 -57.44 -29.15
N ASN A 16 -20.86 -56.55 -28.81
CA ASN A 16 -21.07 -55.28 -29.52
C ASN A 16 -21.10 -54.09 -28.53
N HIS A 17 -20.63 -54.28 -27.29
CA HIS A 17 -20.57 -53.19 -26.30
C HIS A 17 -19.16 -52.60 -26.12
N ASP A 18 -18.11 -53.29 -26.57
CA ASP A 18 -16.71 -52.89 -26.37
C ASP A 18 -16.27 -51.71 -27.25
N GLY A 19 -16.78 -51.63 -28.48
CA GLY A 19 -16.24 -50.69 -29.47
C GLY A 19 -16.70 -49.24 -29.33
N ALA A 20 -17.73 -48.96 -28.52
CA ALA A 20 -18.21 -47.60 -28.25
C ALA A 20 -17.48 -46.96 -27.06
N ASP A 21 -17.03 -47.79 -26.12
CA ASP A 21 -16.29 -47.38 -24.93
C ASP A 21 -14.84 -47.03 -25.30
N GLU A 22 -14.17 -47.87 -26.11
CA GLU A 22 -12.83 -47.58 -26.64
C GLU A 22 -12.77 -46.31 -27.50
N THR A 23 -13.82 -46.01 -28.28
CA THR A 23 -13.87 -44.76 -29.07
C THR A 23 -14.05 -43.54 -28.17
N SER A 24 -14.86 -43.66 -27.10
CA SER A 24 -15.07 -42.57 -26.15
C SER A 24 -13.83 -42.32 -25.29
N GLU A 25 -13.12 -43.37 -24.87
CA GLU A 25 -11.85 -43.25 -24.14
C GLU A 25 -10.76 -42.59 -25.00
N LYS A 26 -10.70 -42.94 -26.29
CA LYS A 26 -9.77 -42.32 -27.23
C LYS A 26 -10.08 -40.83 -27.46
N GLU A 27 -11.35 -40.47 -27.65
CA GLU A 27 -11.77 -39.07 -27.76
C GLU A 27 -11.45 -38.28 -26.49
N GLN A 28 -11.64 -38.88 -25.31
CA GLN A 28 -11.25 -38.28 -24.03
C GLN A 28 -9.73 -38.07 -23.93
N GLN A 29 -8.93 -39.06 -24.34
CA GLN A 29 -7.47 -38.97 -24.32
C GLN A 29 -6.96 -37.88 -25.28
N GLU A 30 -7.52 -37.79 -26.50
CA GLU A 30 -7.22 -36.72 -27.45
C GLU A 30 -7.61 -35.34 -26.90
N ALA A 31 -8.74 -35.24 -26.18
CA ALA A 31 -9.12 -33.99 -25.52
C ALA A 31 -8.15 -33.59 -24.41
N ILE A 32 -7.65 -34.54 -23.62
CA ILE A 32 -6.66 -34.29 -22.57
C ILE A 32 -5.34 -33.82 -23.19
N GLU A 33 -4.89 -34.44 -24.28
CA GLU A 33 -3.67 -34.03 -24.99
C GLU A 33 -3.78 -32.58 -25.51
N HIS A 34 -4.91 -32.22 -26.14
CA HIS A 34 -5.13 -30.83 -26.57
C HIS A 34 -5.22 -29.86 -25.39
N ILE A 35 -5.78 -30.27 -24.25
CA ILE A 35 -5.80 -29.42 -23.03
C ILE A 35 -4.38 -29.20 -22.52
N ASP A 36 -3.54 -30.23 -22.51
CA ASP A 36 -2.13 -30.13 -22.10
C ASP A 36 -1.35 -29.17 -23.02
N GLU A 37 -1.56 -29.27 -24.34
CA GLU A 37 -0.98 -28.34 -25.31
C GLU A 37 -1.38 -26.89 -25.03
N VAL A 38 -2.66 -26.63 -24.76
CA VAL A 38 -3.15 -25.28 -24.40
C VAL A 38 -2.57 -24.81 -23.05
N GLN A 39 -2.48 -25.69 -22.05
CA GLN A 39 -1.88 -25.33 -20.76
C GLN A 39 -0.40 -24.97 -20.89
N ASN A 40 0.36 -25.69 -21.73
CA ASN A 40 1.74 -25.35 -22.03
C ASN A 40 1.87 -23.95 -22.66
N GLU A 41 0.90 -23.51 -23.48
CA GLU A 41 0.88 -22.15 -24.01
C GLU A 41 0.55 -21.11 -22.93
N ILE A 42 -0.40 -21.40 -22.05
CA ILE A 42 -0.75 -20.55 -20.90
C ILE A 42 0.44 -20.38 -19.96
N ASP A 43 1.14 -21.46 -19.64
CA ASP A 43 2.30 -21.42 -18.75
C ASP A 43 3.44 -20.60 -19.34
N ARG A 44 3.68 -20.69 -20.66
CA ARG A 44 4.65 -19.81 -21.34
C ARG A 44 4.27 -18.34 -21.26
N LEU A 45 2.99 -18.01 -21.42
CA LEU A 45 2.51 -16.63 -21.27
C LEU A 45 2.67 -16.14 -19.83
N ASN A 46 2.39 -16.98 -18.84
CA ASN A 46 2.57 -16.66 -17.43
C ASN A 46 4.05 -16.42 -17.08
N GLU A 47 4.96 -17.22 -17.64
CA GLU A 47 6.41 -17.03 -17.47
C GLU A 47 6.86 -15.71 -18.10
N GLN A 48 6.43 -15.41 -19.33
CA GLN A 48 6.71 -14.12 -19.98
C GLN A 48 6.19 -12.92 -19.18
N ALA A 49 4.96 -12.99 -18.69
CA ALA A 49 4.38 -11.94 -17.86
C ALA A 49 5.18 -11.73 -16.58
N SER A 50 5.57 -12.82 -15.91
CA SER A 50 6.39 -12.77 -14.69
C SER A 50 7.76 -12.12 -14.95
N GLU A 51 8.42 -12.45 -16.06
CA GLU A 51 9.68 -11.81 -16.45
C GLU A 51 9.53 -10.31 -16.75
N GLU A 52 8.45 -9.91 -17.42
CA GLU A 52 8.19 -8.51 -17.73
C GLU A 52 7.92 -7.70 -16.47
N ILE A 53 7.09 -8.23 -15.56
CA ILE A 53 6.85 -7.62 -14.24
C ILE A 53 8.17 -7.43 -13.51
N LEU A 54 9.01 -8.46 -13.44
CA LEU A 54 10.31 -8.39 -12.78
C LEU A 54 11.22 -7.31 -13.40
N LYS A 55 11.27 -7.21 -14.73
CA LYS A 55 12.06 -6.17 -15.43
C LYS A 55 11.54 -4.76 -15.11
N ILE A 56 10.22 -4.59 -15.00
CA ILE A 56 9.58 -3.33 -14.63
C ILE A 56 9.92 -2.97 -13.18
N GLU A 57 9.75 -3.89 -12.24
CA GLU A 57 10.07 -3.70 -10.83
C GLU A 57 11.55 -3.33 -10.65
N GLN A 58 12.48 -4.07 -11.26
CA GLN A 58 13.90 -3.75 -11.23
C GLN A 58 14.21 -2.35 -11.78
N LYS A 59 13.53 -1.93 -12.85
CA LYS A 59 13.70 -0.58 -13.43
C LYS A 59 13.24 0.49 -12.44
N TYR A 60 12.03 0.35 -11.87
CA TYR A 60 11.47 1.36 -10.98
C TYR A 60 12.14 1.37 -9.60
N ASN A 61 12.59 0.22 -9.09
CA ASN A 61 13.37 0.16 -7.86
C ASN A 61 14.68 0.96 -7.99
N LYS A 62 15.38 0.87 -9.14
CA LYS A 62 16.56 1.70 -9.42
C LYS A 62 16.23 3.18 -9.54
N LEU A 63 15.09 3.54 -10.14
CA LEU A 63 14.66 4.93 -10.29
C LEU A 63 14.21 5.55 -8.95
N HIS A 64 13.58 4.77 -8.07
CA HIS A 64 13.12 5.23 -6.76
C HIS A 64 14.27 5.39 -5.75
N GLN A 65 15.33 4.59 -5.85
CA GLN A 65 16.46 4.59 -4.93
C GLN A 65 17.03 6.00 -4.60
N PRO A 66 17.32 6.91 -5.55
CA PRO A 66 17.80 8.25 -5.21
C PRO A 66 16.77 9.09 -4.43
N PHE A 67 15.47 8.91 -4.69
CA PHE A 67 14.42 9.63 -3.97
C PHE A 67 14.23 9.09 -2.56
N PHE A 68 14.29 7.76 -2.37
CA PHE A 68 14.29 7.18 -1.03
C PHE A 68 15.50 7.61 -0.22
N GLN A 69 16.70 7.64 -0.81
CA GLN A 69 17.89 8.12 -0.12
C GLN A 69 17.76 9.60 0.28
N LYS A 70 17.26 10.45 -0.62
CA LYS A 70 16.96 11.86 -0.31
C LYS A 70 15.91 11.99 0.81
N ARG A 71 14.86 11.17 0.80
CA ARG A 71 13.85 11.13 1.85
C ARG A 71 14.46 10.75 3.20
N LEU A 72 15.35 9.75 3.24
CA LEU A 72 16.05 9.34 4.46
C LEU A 72 16.92 10.45 5.05
N GLU A 73 17.63 11.22 4.22
CA GLU A 73 18.43 12.37 4.68
C GLU A 73 17.57 13.48 5.28
N LEU A 74 16.33 13.66 4.80
CA LEU A 74 15.39 14.62 5.35
C LEU A 74 14.78 14.10 6.67
N ILE A 75 14.34 12.84 6.69
CA ILE A 75 13.78 12.20 7.89
C ILE A 75 14.78 12.20 9.03
N ALA A 76 16.07 11.96 8.77
CA ALA A 76 17.11 11.95 9.80
C ALA A 76 17.28 13.29 10.55
N LYS A 77 16.70 14.39 10.05
CA LYS A 77 16.69 15.71 10.69
C LYS A 77 15.50 15.91 11.64
N ILE A 78 14.54 15.00 11.62
CA ILE A 78 13.32 15.04 12.44
C ILE A 78 13.51 14.04 13.59
N PRO A 79 13.72 14.53 14.83
CA PRO A 79 13.81 13.65 15.99
C PRO A 79 12.52 12.84 16.15
N ASN A 80 12.65 11.63 16.69
CA ASN A 80 11.52 10.73 16.99
C ASN A 80 10.65 10.34 15.79
N PHE A 81 11.05 10.65 14.55
CA PHE A 81 10.21 10.40 13.38
C PHE A 81 9.71 8.95 13.28
N TRP A 82 10.62 7.98 13.42
CA TRP A 82 10.26 6.56 13.26
C TRP A 82 9.45 6.01 14.43
N VAL A 83 9.72 6.43 15.67
CA VAL A 83 8.90 6.01 16.83
C VAL A 83 7.48 6.54 16.68
N THR A 84 7.29 7.83 16.39
CA THR A 84 5.96 8.41 16.14
C THR A 84 5.25 7.72 14.97
N THR A 85 5.96 7.50 13.85
CA THR A 85 5.38 6.82 12.67
C THR A 85 4.90 5.41 13.02
N PHE A 86 5.65 4.64 13.81
CA PHE A 86 5.32 3.27 14.16
C PHE A 86 4.20 3.16 15.19
N PHE A 87 4.17 4.04 16.20
CA PHE A 87 3.08 4.12 17.17
C PHE A 87 1.77 4.61 16.54
N ASN A 88 1.85 5.43 15.49
CA ASN A 88 0.67 5.91 14.77
C ASN A 88 0.18 4.92 13.70
N HIS A 89 0.93 3.86 13.38
CA HIS A 89 0.52 2.85 12.40
C HIS A 89 -0.33 1.74 13.07
N PRO A 90 -1.59 1.51 12.66
CA PRO A 90 -2.53 0.65 13.39
C PRO A 90 -2.06 -0.79 13.64
N GLN A 91 -1.35 -1.37 12.68
CA GLN A 91 -0.85 -2.75 12.81
C GLN A 91 0.51 -2.84 13.51
N VAL A 92 1.32 -1.78 13.45
CA VAL A 92 2.68 -1.82 14.04
C VAL A 92 2.60 -1.45 15.51
N SER A 93 1.79 -0.45 15.88
CA SER A 93 1.59 -0.07 17.28
C SER A 93 1.06 -1.22 18.14
N ALA A 94 0.19 -2.07 17.58
CA ALA A 94 -0.30 -3.27 18.26
C ALA A 94 0.79 -4.31 18.58
N LEU A 95 1.96 -4.22 17.94
CA LEU A 95 3.11 -5.10 18.16
C LEU A 95 4.14 -4.51 19.10
N LEU A 96 4.01 -3.25 19.50
CA LEU A 96 4.97 -2.51 20.32
C LEU A 96 4.47 -2.40 21.77
N GLY A 97 5.32 -2.77 22.72
CA GLY A 97 5.10 -2.54 24.15
C GLY A 97 5.82 -1.29 24.68
N GLU A 98 5.62 -0.99 25.97
CA GLU A 98 6.27 0.14 26.65
C GLU A 98 7.82 0.08 26.59
N GLU A 99 8.40 -1.12 26.64
CA GLU A 99 9.86 -1.30 26.52
C GLU A 99 10.38 -0.98 25.10
N ASP A 100 9.53 -1.14 24.08
CA ASP A 100 9.92 -0.88 22.69
C ASP A 100 9.98 0.62 22.39
N GLU A 101 9.14 1.44 23.05
CA GLU A 101 9.15 2.89 22.88
C GLU A 101 10.52 3.50 23.22
N GLU A 102 11.07 3.13 24.38
CA GLU A 102 12.39 3.61 24.81
C GLU A 102 13.49 3.19 23.82
N ALA A 103 13.43 1.97 23.28
CA ALA A 103 14.37 1.51 22.27
C ALA A 103 14.19 2.25 20.93
N LEU A 104 12.95 2.50 20.51
CA LEU A 104 12.61 3.16 19.26
C LEU A 104 12.96 4.65 19.25
N HIS A 105 13.07 5.32 20.40
CA HIS A 105 13.62 6.68 20.47
C HIS A 105 15.05 6.78 19.90
N TYR A 106 15.82 5.69 19.93
CA TYR A 106 17.16 5.65 19.33
C TYR A 106 17.14 5.31 17.82
N LEU A 107 15.96 4.99 17.25
CA LEU A 107 15.81 4.63 15.85
C LEU A 107 15.86 5.89 14.97
N THR A 108 17.00 6.07 14.30
CA THR A 108 17.26 7.25 13.45
C THR A 108 17.03 6.98 11.96
N ARG A 109 17.06 5.72 11.53
CA ARG A 109 16.96 5.33 10.13
C ARG A 109 16.35 3.94 10.00
N VAL A 110 15.34 3.83 9.16
CA VAL A 110 14.77 2.58 8.64
C VAL A 110 15.01 2.57 7.14
N GLU A 111 15.47 1.45 6.59
CA GLU A 111 15.71 1.31 5.15
C GLU A 111 15.20 -0.04 4.68
N VAL A 112 14.36 -0.02 3.66
CA VAL A 112 13.80 -1.22 3.04
C VAL A 112 14.55 -1.51 1.75
N THR A 113 15.17 -2.68 1.66
CA THR A 113 15.89 -3.16 0.48
C THR A 113 15.27 -4.47 -0.01
N GLU A 114 14.76 -4.47 -1.22
CA GLU A 114 14.27 -5.67 -1.89
C GLU A 114 15.44 -6.42 -2.53
N PHE A 115 15.57 -7.71 -2.21
CA PHE A 115 16.56 -8.59 -2.82
C PHE A 115 15.90 -9.40 -3.95
N GLU A 116 16.65 -9.69 -5.01
CA GLU A 116 16.15 -10.40 -6.20
C GLU A 116 15.68 -11.84 -5.90
N ASP A 117 16.14 -12.43 -4.78
CA ASP A 117 15.73 -13.76 -4.32
C ASP A 117 14.58 -13.66 -3.31
N ILE A 118 13.34 -13.56 -3.81
CA ILE A 118 12.06 -13.40 -3.08
C ILE A 118 11.72 -14.60 -2.14
N LYS A 119 12.61 -15.59 -1.97
CA LYS A 119 12.39 -16.72 -1.05
C LYS A 119 12.72 -16.44 0.41
N SER A 120 13.21 -15.24 0.74
CA SER A 120 13.28 -14.78 2.13
C SER A 120 11.92 -14.23 2.50
N GLY A 121 11.03 -15.05 3.08
CA GLY A 121 9.75 -14.56 3.59
C GLY A 121 10.02 -13.41 4.55
N ALA A 122 9.57 -12.20 4.20
CA ALA A 122 9.53 -11.15 5.18
C ALA A 122 8.48 -11.56 6.24
N ASP A 123 8.81 -11.27 7.48
CA ASP A 123 7.85 -11.40 8.58
C ASP A 123 6.69 -10.42 8.39
N GLU A 124 5.58 -10.66 9.09
CA GLU A 124 4.36 -9.84 8.98
C GLU A 124 4.67 -8.34 9.18
N LEU A 125 5.61 -8.02 10.08
CA LEU A 125 6.07 -6.65 10.29
C LEU A 125 6.88 -6.11 9.10
N GLY A 126 7.76 -6.91 8.49
CA GLY A 126 8.53 -6.52 7.32
C GLY A 126 7.65 -6.19 6.11
N GLU A 127 6.59 -6.98 5.87
CA GLU A 127 5.62 -6.70 4.80
C GLU A 127 4.84 -5.42 5.08
N VAL A 128 4.39 -5.18 6.31
CA VAL A 128 3.68 -3.94 6.68
C VAL A 128 4.59 -2.71 6.52
N ILE A 129 5.85 -2.82 6.95
CA ILE A 129 6.82 -1.74 6.75
C ILE A 129 7.02 -1.48 5.26
N LYS A 130 7.20 -2.52 4.45
CA LYS A 130 7.46 -2.40 3.00
C LYS A 130 6.26 -1.85 2.22
N ASP A 131 5.07 -2.39 2.46
CA ASP A 131 3.90 -2.16 1.60
C ASP A 131 3.05 -0.97 2.06
N ASP A 132 2.98 -0.69 3.37
CA ASP A 132 2.12 0.37 3.93
C ASP A 132 2.91 1.60 4.41
N ILE A 133 3.95 1.39 5.22
CA ILE A 133 4.69 2.52 5.84
C ILE A 133 5.68 3.12 4.85
N TRP A 134 6.49 2.29 4.19
CA TRP A 134 7.61 2.73 3.38
C TRP A 134 7.23 3.58 2.17
N PRO A 135 6.09 3.39 1.47
CA PRO A 135 5.71 4.28 0.38
C PRO A 135 5.55 5.73 0.85
N ASN A 136 4.94 5.95 2.01
CA ASN A 136 4.69 7.28 2.56
C ASN A 136 4.64 7.29 4.10
N PRO A 137 5.79 7.29 4.80
CA PRO A 137 5.79 7.24 6.28
C PRO A 137 5.27 8.56 6.88
N LEU A 138 5.33 9.66 6.12
CA LEU A 138 4.88 10.98 6.58
C LEU A 138 3.38 11.00 6.91
N GLN A 139 2.57 10.14 6.28
CA GLN A 139 1.13 10.09 6.54
C GLN A 139 0.81 9.67 7.99
N TYR A 140 1.66 8.84 8.60
CA TYR A 140 1.48 8.39 9.98
C TYR A 140 2.13 9.36 10.98
N TYR A 141 3.24 9.99 10.60
CA TYR A 141 3.88 11.02 11.42
C TYR A 141 2.99 12.27 11.59
N LEU A 142 2.20 12.63 10.57
CA LEU A 142 1.34 13.82 10.59
C LEU A 142 -0.07 13.57 11.16
N LEU A 143 -0.34 12.37 11.69
CA LEU A 143 -1.60 12.15 12.40
C LEU A 143 -1.62 13.04 13.65
N PRO A 144 -2.70 13.82 13.88
CA PRO A 144 -2.80 14.62 15.09
C PRO A 144 -2.78 13.70 16.30
N ASP A 145 -1.92 14.01 17.26
CA ASP A 145 -1.84 13.30 18.53
C ASP A 145 -3.23 13.40 19.18
N MET A 146 -3.96 12.28 19.19
CA MET A 146 -5.29 12.22 19.83
C MET A 146 -5.20 12.34 21.36
N ASP A 147 -3.98 12.39 21.90
CA ASP A 147 -3.67 12.43 23.33
C ASP A 147 -3.38 13.86 23.86
N ASP A 148 -3.40 14.90 23.01
CA ASP A 148 -3.30 16.31 23.44
C ASP A 148 -4.64 16.87 24.01
N GLU A 149 -5.58 16.02 24.41
CA GLU A 149 -6.73 16.36 25.27
C GLU A 149 -6.51 15.87 26.73
N GLU A 150 -5.29 15.95 27.27
CA GLU A 150 -5.11 15.97 28.72
C GLU A 150 -5.43 17.37 29.26
N GLY A 151 -6.52 17.43 30.03
CA GLY A 151 -7.20 18.66 30.38
C GLY A 151 -6.43 19.62 31.28
N GLU A 152 -6.60 20.90 30.98
CA GLU A 152 -6.62 21.94 32.01
C GLU A 152 -8.08 22.22 32.38
N GLY A 153 -8.63 21.29 33.17
CA GLY A 153 -9.75 21.58 34.05
C GLY A 153 -9.20 22.14 35.34
N GLU A 154 -8.88 23.43 35.36
CA GLU A 154 -8.68 24.19 36.59
C GLU A 154 -9.98 24.99 36.82
N GLU A 155 -10.97 24.34 37.42
CA GLU A 155 -12.03 25.04 38.16
C GLU A 155 -11.43 25.47 39.51
N ASP A 156 -10.91 26.69 39.58
CA ASP A 156 -10.69 27.38 40.86
C ASP A 156 -11.58 28.64 40.88
N ASP A 157 -12.83 28.43 41.27
CA ASP A 157 -13.60 29.42 42.03
C ASP A 157 -12.94 29.57 43.40
N ASP A 158 -12.48 30.78 43.77
CA ASP A 158 -12.72 31.38 45.09
C ASP A 158 -12.09 32.79 45.23
N ASP A 159 -12.99 33.76 45.26
CA ASP A 159 -13.18 34.78 46.32
C ASP A 159 -12.29 36.06 46.40
N ASP A 160 -13.02 37.18 46.34
CA ASP A 160 -12.87 38.49 46.99
C ASP A 160 -11.50 39.19 47.09
N GLU A 161 -11.42 40.39 46.49
CA GLU A 161 -11.12 41.62 47.24
C GLU A 161 -11.59 42.87 46.46
N GLU A 162 -12.59 43.58 47.00
CA GLU A 162 -12.88 45.00 46.73
C GLU A 162 -11.60 45.83 46.99
N GLU A 163 -11.23 46.87 46.24
CA GLU A 163 -11.84 48.22 46.18
C GLU A 163 -10.85 49.08 45.35
N GLU A 164 -11.26 49.95 44.41
CA GLU A 164 -11.39 51.42 44.53
C GLU A 164 -11.36 51.90 43.05
N GLY A 165 -12.28 52.70 42.52
CA GLY A 165 -12.43 54.09 42.90
C GLY A 165 -11.81 55.02 41.83
N LEU A 166 -12.55 55.21 40.72
CA LEU A 166 -12.63 56.36 39.79
C LEU A 166 -11.33 57.04 39.29
N GLU A 167 -11.24 57.25 37.97
CA GLU A 167 -11.15 58.62 37.43
C GLU A 167 -11.50 58.66 35.93
N ASP A 168 -12.56 59.42 35.63
CA ASP A 168 -12.98 59.81 34.29
C ASP A 168 -11.92 60.70 33.65
N THR A 169 -11.44 60.32 32.46
CA THR A 169 -10.92 61.28 31.48
C THR A 169 -11.56 61.04 30.13
N ASP A 170 -12.53 61.90 29.87
CA ASP A 170 -13.14 62.23 28.59
C ASP A 170 -12.09 62.97 27.73
N GLU A 171 -11.66 62.40 26.60
CA GLU A 171 -11.09 63.20 25.51
C GLU A 171 -11.40 62.55 24.15
N GLU A 172 -12.42 63.14 23.53
CA GLU A 172 -12.84 63.07 22.14
C GLU A 172 -11.66 63.06 21.14
N GLY A 173 -11.78 62.27 20.08
CA GLY A 173 -10.81 62.21 19.00
C GLY A 173 -11.30 61.42 17.79
N ASP A 174 -12.43 61.87 17.23
CA ASP A 174 -12.96 61.50 15.92
C ASP A 174 -12.12 62.13 14.80
N GLU A 175 -11.46 61.32 13.97
CA GLU A 175 -11.04 61.69 12.60
C GLU A 175 -11.07 60.43 11.70
N ASP A 176 -12.24 60.20 11.10
CA ASP A 176 -12.55 60.18 9.66
C ASP A 176 -11.52 59.65 8.62
N GLU A 177 -12.13 59.22 7.52
CA GLU A 177 -11.75 58.28 6.47
C GLU A 177 -10.53 58.60 5.59
N GLY A 178 -9.98 57.53 5.01
CA GLY A 178 -8.99 57.58 3.93
C GLY A 178 -9.00 56.28 3.12
N GLU A 179 -9.93 56.22 2.18
CA GLU A 179 -10.01 55.27 1.05
C GLU A 179 -8.87 55.46 0.03
N GLU A 180 -8.71 54.42 -0.79
CA GLU A 180 -8.08 54.38 -2.13
C GLU A 180 -6.55 54.50 -2.25
N ASP A 181 -5.90 53.45 -2.78
CA ASP A 181 -5.48 53.50 -4.19
C ASP A 181 -5.13 52.09 -4.72
N GLU A 182 -5.76 51.80 -5.85
CA GLU A 182 -5.44 50.75 -6.81
C GLU A 182 -4.07 51.06 -7.44
N ASP A 183 -3.24 50.04 -7.71
CA ASP A 183 -2.35 50.11 -8.88
C ASP A 183 -2.08 48.71 -9.45
N ASP A 184 -2.65 48.58 -10.64
CA ASP A 184 -2.46 47.69 -11.76
C ASP A 184 -0.97 47.57 -12.18
N ASP A 185 -0.50 46.36 -12.50
CA ASP A 185 0.58 46.18 -13.49
C ASP A 185 0.42 44.82 -14.20
N GLU A 186 -0.38 44.85 -15.26
CA GLU A 186 -0.28 43.91 -16.37
C GLU A 186 1.06 44.07 -17.12
N GLY A 187 1.68 42.96 -17.52
CA GLY A 187 2.90 43.07 -18.34
C GLY A 187 3.47 41.79 -18.93
N GLU A 188 2.86 41.36 -20.04
CA GLU A 188 3.41 40.63 -21.21
C GLU A 188 4.15 39.28 -21.01
N GLU A 189 3.65 38.17 -21.53
CA GLU A 189 3.55 37.76 -22.96
C GLU A 189 4.90 37.76 -23.73
N GLY A 190 5.40 36.57 -24.07
CA GLY A 190 6.66 36.41 -24.82
C GLY A 190 6.86 35.00 -25.38
N LYS A 191 6.20 34.78 -26.52
CA LYS A 191 6.11 33.62 -27.42
C LYS A 191 7.38 32.80 -27.72
N GLU A 192 7.10 31.50 -27.95
CA GLU A 192 7.49 30.62 -29.08
C GLU A 192 8.91 30.73 -29.68
N ASP A 193 9.61 29.59 -29.77
CA ASP A 193 10.24 29.21 -31.03
C ASP A 193 10.37 27.69 -31.16
N GLU A 194 9.94 27.18 -32.30
CA GLU A 194 10.07 25.80 -32.76
C GLU A 194 11.48 25.59 -33.33
N GLY A 195 12.03 24.39 -33.16
CA GLY A 195 13.30 24.03 -33.78
C GLY A 195 13.37 22.53 -34.04
N GLU A 196 12.89 22.13 -35.21
CA GLU A 196 13.25 20.87 -35.90
C GLU A 196 14.66 20.97 -36.53
N ASP A 197 15.13 19.81 -37.01
CA ASP A 197 16.36 19.48 -37.75
C ASP A 197 17.61 19.21 -36.87
N ASP A 198 18.32 18.07 -36.98
CA ASP A 198 18.57 17.13 -38.10
C ASP A 198 18.86 15.71 -37.55
#